data_AF-A0A5D2X9G8-F1
#
_entry.id   AF-A0A5D2X9G8-F1
#
_cell.length_a   1.000
_cell.length_b   1.000
_cell.length_c   1.000
_cell.angle_alpha   90.00
_cell.angle_beta   90.00
_cell.angle_gamma   90.00
#
_symmetry.space_group_name_H-M   'P 1'
#
loop_
_entity.id
_entity.type
_entity.pdbx_description
1 polymer ?
#
loop_
_entity_poly.entity_id
_entity_poly.type
_entity_poly.pdbx_seq_one_letter_code
_entity_poly.pdbx_strand_id
1 'polypeptide(L)'
;MASSGTGSPCGACKFLRRKCASDCIFAPYFCSEQGPARFAAIHKVFGASNASKLLLHIPAHDRCEAVVTIAYEAQARIRDPVYGCVAHIFALQQQVAYLQGQLMQVKAQLAQNAMNSHNMESQWQGNLSGGPSIPTYPIYMNPISPQSSLESVELNSADNMNMQEIQSREEFSNIHGYSRKRPYNSDLGELQALALRMMRN
;
A
#
# COMPACT_ATOMS: atom_id res chain seq x y z
N MET A 1 -19.00 1.02 28.66
CA MET A 1 -18.63 2.42 28.97
C MET A 1 -17.40 2.36 29.85
N ALA A 2 -16.21 2.68 29.33
CA ALA A 2 -14.99 2.68 30.15
C ALA A 2 -14.90 4.04 30.87
N SER A 3 -15.40 4.06 32.10
CA SER A 3 -15.16 5.14 33.05
C SER A 3 -13.72 5.01 33.58
N SER A 4 -12.77 5.70 32.95
CA SER A 4 -11.41 5.84 33.48
C SER A 4 -11.39 6.85 34.63
N GLY A 5 -11.92 6.43 35.77
CA GLY A 5 -11.81 7.14 37.03
C GLY A 5 -10.83 6.45 37.96
N THR A 6 -9.52 6.73 37.83
CA THR A 6 -8.53 6.66 38.93
C THR A 6 -7.28 7.49 38.57
N GLY A 7 -7.26 8.76 38.95
CA GLY A 7 -6.06 9.56 39.29
C GLY A 7 -5.04 9.96 38.21
N SER A 8 -4.84 9.21 37.13
CA SER A 8 -3.76 9.47 36.17
C SER A 8 -4.22 10.36 35.00
N PRO A 9 -3.40 11.34 34.56
CA PRO A 9 -3.72 12.15 33.40
C PRO A 9 -3.65 11.31 32.12
N CYS A 10 -4.56 11.55 31.16
CA CYS A 10 -4.46 10.92 29.83
C CYS A 10 -3.15 11.31 29.13
N GLY A 11 -2.75 10.55 28.10
CA GLY A 11 -1.49 10.75 27.39
C GLY A 11 -1.29 12.17 26.85
N ALA A 12 -2.36 12.81 26.38
CA ALA A 12 -2.34 14.21 25.95
C ALA A 12 -2.07 15.17 27.13
N CYS A 13 -2.79 15.02 28.24
CA CYS A 13 -2.60 15.86 29.43
C CYS A 13 -1.25 15.61 30.10
N LYS A 14 -0.75 14.37 30.07
CA LYS A 14 0.59 13.99 30.51
C LYS A 14 1.66 14.71 29.69
N PHE A 15 1.53 14.71 28.36
CA PHE A 15 2.43 15.45 27.46
C PHE A 15 2.38 16.96 27.71
N LEU A 16 1.17 17.52 27.86
CA LEU A 16 0.95 18.96 28.12
C LEU A 16 1.27 19.39 29.56
N ARG A 17 1.63 18.45 30.45
CA ARG A 17 1.93 18.69 31.87
C ARG A 17 0.82 19.46 32.61
N ARG A 18 -0.45 19.14 32.32
CA ARG A 18 -1.62 19.77 32.94
C ARG A 18 -2.56 18.75 33.59
N LYS A 19 -3.41 19.20 34.51
CA LYS A 19 -4.47 18.37 35.11
C LYS A 19 -5.44 17.89 34.02
N CYS A 20 -5.78 16.61 34.03
CA CYS A 20 -6.82 16.06 33.16
C CYS A 20 -8.19 16.29 33.80
N ALA A 21 -9.00 17.15 33.19
CA ALA A 21 -10.39 17.37 33.61
C ALA A 21 -11.29 16.19 33.24
N SER A 22 -12.44 16.06 33.90
CA SER A 22 -13.42 14.99 33.66
C SER A 22 -14.06 15.06 32.26
N ASP A 23 -14.09 16.24 31.66
CA ASP A 23 -14.63 16.53 30.33
C ASP A 23 -13.53 16.62 29.25
N CYS A 24 -12.31 16.13 29.54
CA CYS A 24 -11.20 16.21 28.61
C CYS A 24 -11.49 15.44 27.31
N ILE A 25 -11.60 16.18 26.20
CA ILE A 25 -11.86 15.62 24.86
C ILE A 25 -10.81 14.59 24.41
N PHE A 26 -9.58 14.67 24.92
CA PHE A 26 -8.50 13.75 24.56
C PHE A 26 -8.50 12.47 25.39
N ALA A 27 -9.09 12.49 26.59
CA ALA A 27 -8.99 11.37 27.52
C ALA A 27 -9.45 10.02 26.96
N PRO A 28 -10.55 9.94 26.17
CA PRO A 28 -11.00 8.67 25.61
C PRO A 28 -10.03 8.04 24.59
N TYR A 29 -9.15 8.84 23.96
CA TYR A 29 -8.35 8.39 22.81
C TYR A 29 -6.86 8.22 23.12
N PHE A 30 -6.36 8.84 24.19
CA PHE A 30 -4.95 8.78 24.60
C PHE A 30 -4.80 8.04 25.93
N CYS A 31 -5.38 6.85 26.05
CA CYS A 31 -5.31 6.03 27.27
C CYS A 31 -4.18 4.99 27.28
N SER A 32 -3.47 4.80 26.16
CA SER A 32 -2.35 3.85 26.05
C SER A 32 -1.02 4.46 26.51
N GLU A 33 -0.04 3.61 26.80
CA GLU A 33 1.36 4.01 27.08
C GLU A 33 1.97 4.85 25.94
N GLN A 34 1.59 4.56 24.69
CA GLN A 34 2.03 5.32 23.51
C GLN A 34 1.27 6.66 23.33
N GLY A 35 0.23 6.91 24.13
CA GLY A 35 -0.61 8.11 24.06
C GLY A 35 0.18 9.42 24.05
N PRO A 36 1.14 9.65 24.99
CA PRO A 36 1.96 10.86 24.99
C PRO A 36 2.78 11.05 23.71
N ALA A 37 3.39 9.99 23.17
CA ALA A 37 4.20 10.06 21.96
C ALA A 37 3.34 10.40 20.73
N ARG A 38 2.17 9.76 20.59
CA ARG A 38 1.21 10.08 19.52
C ARG A 38 0.68 11.50 19.63
N PHE A 39 0.37 11.94 20.86
CA PHE A 39 -0.09 13.31 21.07
C PHE A 39 1.02 14.33 20.79
N ALA A 40 2.29 14.00 21.05
CA ALA A 40 3.41 14.87 20.73
C ALA A 40 3.48 15.18 19.22
N ALA A 41 3.28 14.17 18.36
CA ALA A 41 3.23 14.35 16.92
C ALA A 41 2.08 15.28 16.51
N ILE A 42 0.86 14.98 16.99
CA ILE A 42 -0.33 15.79 16.73
C ILE A 42 -0.14 17.24 17.19
N HIS A 43 0.42 17.42 18.40
CA HIS A 43 0.69 18.74 18.95
C HIS A 43 1.69 19.52 18.10
N LYS A 44 2.74 18.86 17.60
CA LYS A 44 3.77 19.51 16.77
C LYS A 44 3.22 19.99 15.42
N VAL A 45 2.32 19.23 14.79
CA VAL A 45 1.82 19.55 13.43
C VAL A 45 0.55 20.37 13.46
N PHE A 46 -0.42 19.98 14.29
CA PHE A 46 -1.75 20.61 14.33
C PHE A 46 -1.86 21.57 15.52
N GLY A 47 -1.20 21.28 16.64
CA GLY A 47 -1.40 21.97 17.91
C GLY A 47 -2.61 21.45 18.68
N ALA A 48 -2.56 21.54 20.01
CA ALA A 48 -3.63 21.00 20.87
C ALA A 48 -5.00 21.64 20.58
N SER A 49 -5.04 22.96 20.39
CA SER A 49 -6.30 23.68 20.17
C SER A 49 -6.96 23.32 18.84
N ASN A 50 -6.18 23.19 17.75
CA ASN A 50 -6.74 22.82 16.46
C ASN A 50 -7.14 21.35 16.44
N ALA A 51 -6.34 20.45 17.05
CA ALA A 51 -6.73 19.05 17.21
C ALA A 51 -8.04 18.91 18.01
N SER A 52 -8.20 19.68 19.09
CA SER A 52 -9.46 19.72 19.85
C SER A 52 -10.63 20.18 18.99
N LYS A 53 -10.48 21.28 18.25
CA LYS A 53 -11.52 21.80 17.36
C LYS A 53 -11.90 20.79 16.29
N LEU A 54 -10.92 20.16 15.65
CA LEU A 54 -11.13 19.14 14.62
C LEU A 54 -11.93 17.97 15.17
N LEU A 55 -11.54 17.42 16.33
CA LEU A 55 -12.28 16.31 16.95
C LEU A 55 -13.71 16.69 17.33
N LEU A 56 -13.96 17.93 17.77
CA LEU A 56 -15.31 18.38 18.11
C LEU A 56 -16.25 18.44 16.89
N HIS A 57 -15.72 18.73 15.70
CA HIS A 57 -16.51 18.76 14.45
C HIS A 57 -16.81 17.36 13.90
N ILE A 58 -16.11 16.34 14.37
CA ILE A 58 -16.30 14.95 13.93
C ILE A 58 -17.36 14.28 14.82
N PRO A 59 -18.31 13.51 14.25
CA PRO A 59 -19.27 12.72 15.02
C PRO A 59 -18.58 11.82 16.05
N ALA A 60 -19.13 11.71 17.25
CA ALA A 60 -18.46 11.04 18.37
C ALA A 60 -18.02 9.59 18.07
N HIS A 61 -18.78 8.87 17.23
CA HIS A 61 -18.48 7.49 16.86
C HIS A 61 -17.28 7.36 15.90
N ASP A 62 -16.93 8.40 15.15
CA ASP A 62 -15.81 8.40 14.20
C ASP A 62 -14.53 8.97 14.80
N ARG A 63 -14.62 9.64 15.96
CA ARG A 63 -13.46 10.32 16.58
C ARG A 63 -12.30 9.37 16.89
N CYS A 64 -12.57 8.11 17.24
CA CYS A 64 -11.51 7.15 17.52
C CYS A 64 -10.63 6.92 16.29
N GLU A 65 -11.25 6.65 15.13
CA GLU A 65 -10.54 6.46 13.87
C GLU A 65 -9.88 7.76 13.42
N ALA A 66 -10.57 8.89 13.57
CA ALA A 66 -10.00 10.20 13.24
C ALA A 66 -8.71 10.50 14.01
N VAL A 67 -8.64 10.18 15.31
CA VAL A 67 -7.39 10.37 16.09
C VAL A 67 -6.24 9.53 15.54
N VAL A 68 -6.51 8.31 15.06
CA VAL A 68 -5.48 7.45 14.44
C VAL A 68 -4.98 8.10 13.15
N THR A 69 -5.89 8.55 12.28
CA THR A 69 -5.53 9.23 11.02
C THR A 69 -4.75 10.53 11.28
N ILE A 70 -5.21 11.37 12.20
CA ILE A 70 -4.54 12.63 12.55
C ILE A 70 -3.14 12.35 13.12
N ALA A 71 -2.97 11.31 13.94
CA ALA A 71 -1.67 10.90 14.44
C ALA A 71 -0.73 10.44 13.31
N TYR A 72 -1.25 9.64 12.37
CA TYR A 72 -0.50 9.18 11.20
C TYR A 72 -0.05 10.36 10.32
N GLU A 73 -0.97 11.27 9.98
CA GLU A 73 -0.68 12.45 9.18
C GLU A 73 0.36 13.35 9.85
N ALA A 74 0.22 13.57 11.16
CA ALA A 74 1.19 14.33 11.93
C ALA A 74 2.58 13.67 11.88
N GLN A 75 2.65 12.36 12.07
CA GLN A 75 3.91 11.64 12.03
C GLN A 75 4.55 11.68 10.64
N ALA A 76 3.74 11.50 9.59
CA ALA A 76 4.21 11.60 8.20
C ALA A 76 4.77 13.00 7.92
N ARG A 77 4.10 14.07 8.34
CA ARG A 77 4.57 15.45 8.16
C ARG A 77 5.80 15.80 9.00
N ILE A 78 6.03 15.12 10.11
CA ILE A 78 7.28 15.26 10.87
C ILE A 78 8.45 14.60 10.13
N ARG A 79 8.21 13.45 9.50
CA ARG A 79 9.24 12.73 8.72
C ARG A 79 9.55 13.42 7.40
N ASP A 80 8.51 13.89 6.70
CA ASP A 80 8.60 14.66 5.47
C ASP A 80 7.88 16.01 5.66
N PRO A 81 8.62 17.08 6.00
CA PRO A 81 8.04 18.41 6.19
C PRO A 81 7.44 19.04 4.93
N VAL A 82 7.83 18.56 3.74
CA VAL A 82 7.41 19.12 2.45
C VAL A 82 6.12 18.47 1.99
N TYR A 83 6.10 17.14 1.90
CA TYR A 83 4.97 16.39 1.32
C TYR A 83 4.18 15.59 2.35
N GLY A 84 4.75 15.28 3.51
CA GLY A 84 4.09 14.50 4.57
C GLY A 84 3.48 13.18 4.05
N CYS A 85 2.21 12.92 4.37
CA CYS A 85 1.53 11.71 3.90
C CYS A 85 1.27 11.71 2.38
N VAL A 86 1.37 12.85 1.69
CA VAL A 86 1.17 12.94 0.24
C VAL A 86 2.29 12.21 -0.52
N ALA A 87 3.52 12.18 0.01
CA ALA A 87 4.61 11.38 -0.55
C ALA A 87 4.24 9.90 -0.61
N HIS A 88 3.61 9.36 0.44
CA HIS A 88 3.16 7.96 0.45
C HIS A 88 2.05 7.72 -0.58
N ILE A 89 1.13 8.67 -0.78
CA ILE A 89 0.10 8.58 -1.81
C ILE A 89 0.75 8.46 -3.19
N PHE A 90 1.72 9.33 -3.51
CA PHE A 90 2.44 9.28 -4.78
C PHE A 90 3.23 7.98 -4.96
N ALA A 91 3.92 7.51 -3.92
CA ALA A 91 4.66 6.25 -3.97
C ALA A 91 3.74 5.07 -4.27
N LEU A 92 2.56 5.00 -3.62
CA LEU A 92 1.56 3.97 -3.87
C LEU A 92 0.98 4.06 -5.28
N GLN A 93 0.70 5.27 -5.78
CA GLN A 93 0.22 5.47 -7.15
C GLN A 93 1.26 5.00 -8.18
N GLN A 94 2.53 5.32 -7.97
CA GLN A 94 3.62 4.85 -8.83
C GLN A 94 3.76 3.33 -8.80
N GLN A 95 3.62 2.72 -7.61
CA GLN A 95 3.65 1.26 -7.46
C GLN A 95 2.48 0.58 -8.19
N VAL A 96 1.27 1.14 -8.11
CA VAL A 96 0.11 0.65 -8.86
C VAL A 96 0.37 0.72 -10.36
N ALA A 97 0.85 1.87 -10.87
CA ALA A 97 1.14 2.03 -12.29
C ALA A 97 2.22 1.04 -12.77
N TYR A 98 3.27 0.86 -11.98
CA TYR A 98 4.35 -0.09 -12.27
C TYR A 98 3.84 -1.53 -12.33
N LEU A 99 3.05 -1.96 -11.34
CA LEU A 99 2.47 -3.31 -11.30
C LEU A 99 1.47 -3.53 -12.45
N GLN A 100 0.69 -2.52 -12.82
CA GLN A 100 -0.20 -2.59 -13.98
C GLN A 100 0.59 -2.73 -15.29
N GLY A 101 1.72 -2.03 -15.43
CA GLY A 101 2.63 -2.17 -16.57
C GLY A 101 3.19 -3.59 -16.69
N GLN A 102 3.67 -4.17 -15.58
CA GLN A 102 4.14 -5.56 -15.55
C GLN A 102 3.05 -6.55 -15.94
N LEU A 103 1.84 -6.40 -15.42
CA LEU A 103 0.71 -7.25 -15.79
C LEU A 103 0.39 -7.16 -17.27
N MET A 104 0.44 -5.96 -17.86
CA MET A 104 0.21 -5.77 -19.29
C MET A 104 1.28 -6.45 -20.14
N GLN A 105 2.55 -6.32 -19.74
CA GLN A 105 3.67 -6.96 -20.42
C GLN A 105 3.53 -8.49 -20.42
N VAL A 106 3.26 -9.09 -19.26
CA VAL A 106 3.07 -10.55 -19.13
C VAL A 106 1.87 -11.02 -19.94
N LYS A 107 0.75 -10.29 -19.92
CA LYS A 107 -0.43 -10.63 -20.74
C LYS A 107 -0.13 -10.57 -22.23
N ALA A 108 0.63 -9.58 -22.69
CA ALA A 108 1.04 -9.46 -24.09
C ALA A 108 1.95 -10.63 -24.50
N GLN A 109 2.90 -11.02 -23.65
CA GLN A 109 3.77 -12.20 -23.88
C GLN A 109 2.96 -13.50 -23.99
N LEU A 110 1.98 -13.71 -23.10
CA LEU A 110 1.10 -14.88 -23.17
C LEU A 110 0.27 -14.92 -24.46
N ALA A 111 -0.27 -13.78 -24.89
CA ALA A 111 -1.02 -13.68 -26.14
C ALA A 111 -0.14 -13.99 -27.38
N GLN A 112 1.10 -13.47 -27.40
CA GLN A 112 2.06 -13.76 -28.45
C GLN A 112 2.43 -15.25 -28.51
N ASN A 113 2.67 -15.88 -27.35
CA ASN A 113 2.98 -17.31 -27.28
C ASN A 113 1.82 -18.16 -27.79
N ALA A 114 0.57 -17.83 -27.43
CA ALA A 114 -0.61 -18.54 -27.92
C ALA A 114 -0.76 -18.45 -29.45
N MET A 115 -0.50 -17.27 -30.04
CA MET A 115 -0.50 -17.09 -31.49
C MET A 115 0.62 -17.89 -32.18
N ASN A 116 1.82 -17.90 -31.60
CA ASN A 116 2.95 -18.67 -32.13
C ASN A 116 2.72 -20.18 -32.06
N SER A 117 2.08 -20.69 -31.00
CA SER A 117 1.70 -22.11 -30.90
C SER A 117 0.72 -22.53 -32.00
N HIS A 118 -0.29 -21.71 -32.33
CA HIS A 118 -1.22 -21.99 -33.43
C HIS A 118 -0.56 -22.00 -34.81
N ASN A 119 0.43 -21.13 -35.03
CA ASN A 119 1.14 -21.08 -36.31
C ASN A 119 2.05 -22.31 -36.51
N MET A 120 2.63 -22.85 -35.44
CA MET A 120 3.50 -24.02 -35.50
C MET A 120 2.72 -25.32 -35.78
N GLU A 121 1.49 -25.46 -35.30
CA GLU A 121 0.65 -26.64 -35.57
C GLU A 121 0.08 -26.65 -37.00
N SER A 122 -0.21 -25.47 -37.56
CA SER A 122 -0.66 -25.29 -38.95
C SER A 122 0.42 -25.69 -39.98
N GLN A 123 1.70 -25.65 -39.61
CA GLN A 123 2.81 -26.01 -40.49
C GLN A 123 3.00 -27.53 -40.66
N TRP A 124 2.58 -28.36 -39.69
CA TRP A 124 2.75 -29.82 -39.74
C TRP A 124 1.57 -30.57 -40.38
N GLN A 125 0.44 -29.90 -40.65
CA GLN A 125 -0.75 -30.53 -41.26
C GLN A 125 -0.86 -30.32 -42.78
N GLY A 126 0.03 -29.52 -43.39
CA GLY A 126 0.04 -29.27 -44.83
C GLY A 126 0.68 -30.35 -45.70
N ASN A 127 1.14 -31.48 -45.14
CA ASN A 127 1.93 -32.45 -45.90
C ASN A 127 1.70 -33.91 -45.51
N LEU A 128 0.47 -34.42 -45.68
CA LEU A 128 0.18 -35.86 -45.62
C LEU A 128 -0.79 -36.28 -46.74
N SER A 129 -0.26 -36.44 -47.94
CA SER A 129 -0.86 -37.31 -48.97
C SER A 129 0.19 -37.79 -49.99
N GLY A 130 0.77 -38.98 -49.73
CA GLY A 130 0.97 -40.01 -50.76
C GLY A 130 2.39 -40.32 -51.29
N GLY A 131 3.06 -41.34 -50.70
CA GLY A 131 3.82 -42.37 -51.45
C GLY A 131 5.35 -42.21 -51.67
N PRO A 132 6.12 -43.31 -51.87
CA PRO A 132 7.35 -43.57 -51.07
C PRO A 132 8.66 -43.81 -51.87
N SER A 133 9.84 -43.57 -51.24
CA SER A 133 10.88 -44.60 -50.97
C SER A 133 12.28 -44.05 -50.57
N ILE A 134 12.75 -44.53 -49.40
CA ILE A 134 14.13 -44.97 -49.03
C ILE A 134 15.14 -43.94 -48.44
N PRO A 135 15.96 -44.37 -47.43
CA PRO A 135 16.45 -43.54 -46.35
C PRO A 135 17.95 -43.21 -46.46
N THR A 136 18.32 -42.02 -46.00
CA THR A 136 19.73 -41.67 -45.76
C THR A 136 19.83 -40.87 -44.47
N TYR A 137 20.29 -41.52 -43.41
CA TYR A 137 20.84 -40.82 -42.25
C TYR A 137 22.10 -40.05 -42.69
N PRO A 138 22.27 -38.82 -42.20
CA PRO A 138 23.32 -38.68 -41.19
C PRO A 138 22.99 -37.72 -40.04
N ILE A 139 23.44 -38.14 -38.86
CA ILE A 139 24.21 -37.38 -37.88
C ILE A 139 23.70 -35.97 -37.52
N TYR A 140 23.03 -35.93 -36.37
CA TYR A 140 23.16 -34.95 -35.30
C TYR A 140 23.90 -33.65 -35.65
N MET A 141 23.16 -32.58 -35.90
CA MET A 141 23.53 -31.24 -35.45
C MET A 141 22.26 -30.52 -34.97
N ASN A 142 22.20 -30.35 -33.67
CA ASN A 142 21.25 -29.54 -32.95
C ASN A 142 21.30 -28.11 -33.51
N PRO A 143 20.20 -27.53 -34.03
CA PRO A 143 20.12 -26.08 -34.09
C PRO A 143 19.98 -25.64 -32.64
N ILE A 144 21.05 -25.09 -32.10
CA ILE A 144 20.98 -24.24 -30.91
C ILE A 144 20.00 -23.11 -31.30
N SER A 145 18.73 -23.29 -30.97
CA SER A 145 17.84 -22.15 -30.74
C SER A 145 18.56 -21.27 -29.73
N PRO A 146 18.61 -19.95 -29.92
CA PRO A 146 19.19 -19.10 -28.91
C PRO A 146 18.35 -19.33 -27.65
N GLN A 147 18.96 -19.94 -26.63
CA GLN A 147 18.60 -19.58 -25.28
C GLN A 147 18.75 -18.05 -25.26
N SER A 148 17.62 -17.35 -25.24
CA SER A 148 17.64 -16.00 -24.68
C SER A 148 17.92 -16.23 -23.21
N SER A 149 19.19 -16.01 -22.91
CA SER A 149 19.81 -16.24 -21.63
C SER A 149 18.95 -15.68 -20.51
N LEU A 150 18.52 -16.58 -19.64
CA LEU A 150 18.50 -16.30 -18.23
C LEU A 150 19.92 -15.90 -17.85
N GLU A 151 20.22 -14.60 -17.81
CA GLU A 151 21.05 -13.95 -16.79
C GLU A 151 21.27 -12.45 -17.06
N SER A 152 21.09 -11.69 -15.98
CA SER A 152 21.70 -10.37 -15.68
C SER A 152 21.28 -9.14 -16.49
N VAL A 153 20.17 -8.52 -16.07
CA VAL A 153 20.26 -7.11 -15.68
C VAL A 153 20.37 -7.06 -14.16
N GLU A 154 21.59 -6.79 -13.68
CA GLU A 154 21.81 -6.33 -12.32
C GLU A 154 21.03 -5.02 -12.14
N LEU A 155 19.86 -5.09 -11.52
CA LEU A 155 19.33 -3.95 -10.79
C LEU A 155 19.82 -4.07 -9.35
N ASN A 156 21.11 -3.77 -9.19
CA ASN A 156 21.57 -3.07 -8.00
C ASN A 156 20.96 -1.67 -8.02
N SER A 157 19.68 -1.58 -7.65
CA SER A 157 19.12 -0.46 -6.93
C SER A 157 18.31 -1.07 -5.81
N ALA A 158 19.02 -1.52 -4.79
CA ALA A 158 18.51 -1.50 -3.44
C ALA A 158 18.26 -0.03 -3.07
N ASP A 159 17.23 0.58 -3.66
CA ASP A 159 16.50 1.63 -2.96
C ASP A 159 15.74 0.91 -1.86
N ASN A 160 16.50 0.80 -0.77
CA ASN A 160 16.10 0.59 0.60
C ASN A 160 14.72 1.22 0.85
N MET A 161 13.65 0.50 0.51
CA MET A 161 12.32 0.77 1.05
C MET A 161 12.46 0.51 2.53
N ASN A 162 12.72 1.61 3.23
CA ASN A 162 13.12 1.71 4.60
C ASN A 162 12.32 0.71 5.46
N MET A 163 13.01 -0.28 6.03
CA MET A 163 12.45 -1.25 6.99
C MET A 163 11.76 -0.57 8.20
N GLN A 164 11.89 0.75 8.37
CA GLN A 164 11.13 1.52 9.36
C GLN A 164 9.65 1.71 9.00
N GLU A 165 9.24 1.55 7.74
CA GLU A 165 7.82 1.66 7.36
C GLU A 165 7.04 0.41 7.79
N ILE A 166 7.65 -0.77 7.71
CA ILE A 166 7.07 -2.03 8.22
C ILE A 166 6.97 -2.00 9.76
N GLN A 167 7.98 -1.46 10.46
CA GLN A 167 7.93 -1.28 11.91
C GLN A 167 6.79 -0.35 12.34
N SER A 168 6.52 0.71 11.57
CA SER A 168 5.36 1.56 11.85
C SER A 168 4.03 0.82 11.62
N ARG A 169 3.93 -0.04 10.61
CA ARG A 169 2.74 -0.86 10.33
C ARG A 169 2.42 -1.84 11.49
N GLU A 170 3.45 -2.37 12.15
CA GLU A 170 3.31 -3.24 13.33
C GLU A 170 2.96 -2.45 14.60
N GLU A 171 3.48 -1.23 14.80
CA GLU A 171 3.06 -0.35 15.91
C GLU A 171 1.58 0.07 15.81
N PHE A 172 1.06 0.28 14.60
CA PHE A 172 -0.36 0.61 14.35
C PHE A 172 -1.29 -0.62 14.44
N SER A 173 -0.76 -1.84 14.22
CA SER A 173 -1.53 -3.07 14.31
C SER A 173 -2.07 -3.35 15.73
N ASN A 174 -1.38 -2.88 16.76
CA ASN A 174 -1.80 -3.00 18.17
C ASN A 174 -3.04 -2.15 18.54
N ILE A 175 -3.57 -1.33 17.64
CA ILE A 175 -4.80 -0.52 17.84
C ILE A 175 -6.05 -1.26 17.34
N HIS A 176 -5.90 -2.35 16.56
CA HIS A 176 -7.03 -3.06 15.94
C HIS A 176 -7.96 -3.78 16.94
N GLY A 177 -7.72 -3.69 18.25
CA GLY A 177 -8.63 -4.19 19.29
C GLY A 177 -10.03 -3.54 19.32
N TYR A 178 -10.26 -2.47 18.55
CA TYR A 178 -11.57 -1.81 18.42
C TYR A 178 -12.23 -1.95 17.03
N SER A 179 -11.67 -2.78 16.14
CA SER A 179 -12.16 -2.86 14.76
C SER A 179 -13.49 -3.63 14.66
N ARG A 180 -14.62 -2.90 14.57
CA ARG A 180 -15.78 -3.39 13.82
C ARG A 180 -15.30 -3.60 12.38
N LYS A 181 -15.35 -4.85 11.92
CA LYS A 181 -15.11 -5.25 10.54
C LYS A 181 -15.89 -4.34 9.59
N ARG A 182 -15.23 -3.39 8.93
CA ARG A 182 -15.80 -2.73 7.75
C ARG A 182 -15.71 -3.71 6.57
N PRO A 183 -16.78 -3.94 5.81
CA PRO A 183 -16.73 -4.81 4.65
C PRO A 183 -15.91 -4.12 3.55
N TYR A 184 -14.73 -4.67 3.28
CA TYR A 184 -13.88 -4.33 2.15
C TYR A 184 -14.54 -4.83 0.86
N ASN A 185 -15.35 -3.99 0.17
CA ASN A 185 -15.73 -4.28 -1.22
C ASN A 185 -16.38 -3.14 -2.05
N SER A 186 -16.27 -1.85 -1.69
CA SER A 186 -16.88 -0.77 -2.51
C SER A 186 -15.93 0.31 -3.02
N ASP A 187 -14.73 0.46 -2.45
CA ASP A 187 -13.89 1.64 -2.69
C ASP A 187 -12.99 1.55 -3.94
N LEU A 188 -12.74 0.35 -4.48
CA LEU A 188 -11.83 0.19 -5.62
C LEU A 188 -12.39 0.83 -6.90
N GLY A 189 -13.72 0.78 -7.08
CA GLY A 189 -14.39 1.41 -8.22
C GLY A 189 -14.41 2.93 -8.14
N GLU A 190 -14.61 3.48 -6.93
CA GLU A 190 -14.66 4.93 -6.72
C GLU A 190 -13.28 5.59 -6.86
N LEU A 191 -12.24 4.94 -6.34
CA LEU A 191 -10.84 5.38 -6.51
C LEU A 191 -10.40 5.34 -7.98
N GLN A 192 -10.79 4.30 -8.72
CA GLN A 192 -10.49 4.20 -10.14
C GLN A 192 -11.25 5.25 -10.97
N ALA A 193 -12.49 5.56 -10.60
CA ALA A 193 -13.27 6.63 -11.23
C ALA A 193 -12.71 8.03 -10.94
N LEU A 194 -12.20 8.28 -9.73
CA LEU A 194 -11.53 9.53 -9.37
C LEU A 194 -10.20 9.69 -10.11
N ALA A 195 -9.39 8.64 -10.19
CA ALA A 195 -8.12 8.63 -10.91
C ALA A 195 -8.31 8.93 -12.41
N LEU A 196 -9.32 8.32 -13.05
CA LEU A 196 -9.66 8.60 -14.45
C LEU A 196 -10.10 10.05 -14.68
N ARG A 197 -10.76 10.67 -13.70
CA ARG A 197 -11.21 12.07 -13.78
C ARG A 197 -10.04 13.05 -13.68
N MET A 198 -9.00 12.72 -12.89
CA MET A 198 -7.82 13.56 -12.72
C MET A 198 -6.85 13.50 -13.91
N MET A 199 -6.86 12.43 -14.71
CA MET A 199 -5.99 12.26 -15.88
C MET A 199 -6.53 12.88 -17.18
N ARG A 200 -7.70 13.55 -17.14
CA ARG A 200 -8.39 14.08 -18.33
C ARG A 200 -8.32 15.61 -18.48
N ASN A 201 -7.47 16.30 -17.70
CA ASN A 201 -7.20 17.73 -17.83
C ASN A 201 -5.81 18.00 -18.40
#